data_AF-A0A1J4Q518-F1
#
_entry.id   AF-A0A1J4Q518-F1
#
_cell.length_a   1.000
_cell.length_b   1.000
_cell.length_c   1.000
_cell.angle_alpha   90.00
_cell.angle_beta   90.00
_cell.angle_gamma   90.00
#
_symmetry.space_group_name_H-M   'P 1'
#
loop_
_entity.id
_entity.type
_entity.pdbx_description
1 polymer ?
#
loop_
_entity_poly.entity_id
_entity_poly.type
_entity_poly.pdbx_seq_one_letter_code
_entity_poly.pdbx_strand_id
1 'polypeptide(L)'
;MAARRRRRRLKKRTRRQLQGWGAVAALAAAVWVTRHWSMVWPVLATVLAAAMVGGAGWALLRSHRLAVGQDRAWRAQEEARARELSMAEVDALSWQEFETYIADLCRRDGCTKVVVSGKSGDLGADVIGYLADGRKLVVQVKKYAPHRSVSSADMQKFVGTARLEHGADVALFVTTCRAFTKDALGLALRQDIVALHRDLLGSWVKGAHLETLIPLNGSGGGTRRRPSA
;
A
#
# COMPACT_ATOMS: atom_id res chain seq x y z
N MET A 1 -59.35 47.45 -2.83
CA MET A 1 -59.06 46.28 -1.95
C MET A 1 -59.79 44.96 -2.30
N ALA A 2 -60.78 44.93 -3.20
CA ALA A 2 -61.55 43.71 -3.52
C ALA A 2 -60.82 42.65 -4.38
N ALA A 3 -59.93 43.07 -5.28
CA ALA A 3 -59.25 42.17 -6.23
C ALA A 3 -58.23 41.20 -5.57
N ARG A 4 -57.52 41.64 -4.51
CA ARG A 4 -56.59 40.78 -3.75
C ARG A 4 -57.30 39.67 -2.96
N ARG A 5 -58.53 39.90 -2.49
CA ARG A 5 -59.35 38.88 -1.81
C ARG A 5 -59.86 37.80 -2.78
N ARG A 6 -60.16 38.15 -4.03
CA ARG A 6 -60.65 37.22 -5.08
C ARG A 6 -59.57 36.24 -5.55
N ARG A 7 -58.33 36.70 -5.77
CA ARG A 7 -57.18 35.84 -6.16
C ARG A 7 -56.78 34.84 -5.07
N ARG A 8 -56.84 35.20 -3.78
CA ARG A 8 -56.60 34.27 -2.67
C ARG A 8 -57.67 33.18 -2.55
N ARG A 9 -58.94 33.49 -2.84
CA ARG A 9 -60.04 32.51 -2.83
C ARG A 9 -59.93 31.47 -3.96
N LEU A 10 -59.51 31.87 -5.16
CA LEU A 10 -59.28 30.94 -6.27
C LEU A 10 -58.15 29.94 -5.97
N LYS A 11 -56.98 30.40 -5.49
CA LYS A 11 -55.87 29.51 -5.06
C LYS A 11 -56.27 28.51 -3.97
N LYS A 12 -57.18 28.90 -3.05
CA LYS A 12 -57.66 28.02 -1.97
C LYS A 12 -58.65 26.95 -2.50
N ARG A 13 -59.40 27.25 -3.56
CA ARG A 13 -60.34 26.31 -4.20
C ARG A 13 -59.62 25.24 -5.02
N THR A 14 -58.58 25.62 -5.77
CA THR A 14 -57.75 24.67 -6.55
C THR A 14 -56.98 23.70 -5.67
N ARG A 15 -56.49 24.15 -4.50
CA ARG A 15 -55.78 23.31 -3.53
C ARG A 15 -56.70 22.28 -2.86
N ARG A 16 -57.95 22.68 -2.55
CA ARG A 16 -58.98 21.77 -2.01
C ARG A 16 -59.46 20.75 -3.05
N GLN A 17 -59.56 21.14 -4.33
CA GLN A 17 -59.86 20.19 -5.40
C GLN A 17 -58.73 19.18 -5.57
N LEU A 18 -57.46 19.59 -5.66
CA LEU A 18 -56.32 18.67 -5.75
C LEU A 18 -56.23 17.70 -4.54
N GLN A 19 -56.53 18.18 -3.33
CA GLN A 19 -56.63 17.33 -2.14
C GLN A 19 -57.81 16.35 -2.22
N GLY A 20 -58.95 16.77 -2.78
CA GLY A 20 -60.11 15.90 -3.01
C GLY A 20 -59.83 14.80 -4.04
N TRP A 21 -59.20 15.14 -5.17
CA TRP A 21 -58.78 14.16 -6.18
C TRP A 21 -57.72 13.20 -5.66
N GLY A 22 -56.77 13.67 -4.85
CA GLY A 22 -55.79 12.82 -4.17
C GLY A 22 -56.42 11.86 -3.16
N ALA A 23 -57.43 12.31 -2.41
CA ALA A 23 -58.19 11.45 -1.49
C ALA A 23 -59.01 10.39 -2.24
N VAL A 24 -59.63 10.76 -3.36
CA VAL A 24 -60.37 9.82 -4.22
C VAL A 24 -59.44 8.79 -4.86
N ALA A 25 -58.26 9.20 -5.35
CA ALA A 25 -57.27 8.28 -5.90
C ALA A 25 -56.72 7.31 -4.83
N ALA A 26 -56.46 7.80 -3.61
CA ALA A 26 -56.02 6.98 -2.50
C ALA A 26 -57.10 5.97 -2.07
N LEU A 27 -58.37 6.38 -2.02
CA LEU A 27 -59.50 5.48 -1.74
C LEU A 27 -59.70 4.44 -2.84
N ALA A 28 -59.61 4.83 -4.10
CA ALA A 28 -59.70 3.90 -5.24
C ALA A 28 -58.56 2.88 -5.22
N ALA A 29 -57.33 3.31 -4.91
CA ALA A 29 -56.20 2.42 -4.72
C ALA A 29 -56.42 1.47 -3.52
N ALA A 30 -56.92 1.98 -2.40
CA ALA A 30 -57.22 1.15 -1.21
C ALA A 30 -58.29 0.09 -1.50
N VAL A 31 -59.40 0.46 -2.15
CA VAL A 31 -60.46 -0.48 -2.55
C VAL A 31 -59.97 -1.50 -3.58
N TRP A 32 -59.10 -1.08 -4.50
CA TRP A 32 -58.50 -1.98 -5.47
C TRP A 32 -57.55 -2.98 -4.80
N VAL A 33 -56.73 -2.53 -3.85
CA VAL A 33 -55.80 -3.36 -3.05
C VAL A 33 -56.55 -4.34 -2.16
N THR A 34 -57.64 -3.94 -1.50
CA THR A 34 -58.45 -4.87 -0.69
C THR A 34 -59.15 -5.92 -1.55
N ARG A 35 -59.62 -5.53 -2.75
CA ARG A 35 -60.24 -6.46 -3.71
C ARG A 35 -59.26 -7.43 -4.37
N HIS A 36 -58.05 -6.97 -4.67
CA HIS A 36 -56.98 -7.78 -5.28
C HIS A 36 -55.95 -8.25 -4.24
N TRP A 37 -56.33 -8.29 -2.96
CA TRP A 37 -55.45 -8.65 -1.86
C TRP A 37 -54.80 -10.03 -2.06
N SER A 38 -55.55 -10.97 -2.65
CA SER A 38 -55.10 -12.31 -3.06
C SER A 38 -53.93 -12.29 -4.06
N MET A 39 -53.83 -11.27 -4.92
CA MET A 39 -52.71 -11.10 -5.86
C MET A 39 -51.56 -10.26 -5.29
N VAL A 40 -51.85 -9.34 -4.36
CA VAL A 40 -50.86 -8.43 -3.77
C VAL A 40 -50.01 -9.11 -2.69
N TRP A 41 -50.61 -9.92 -1.81
CA TRP A 41 -49.88 -10.55 -0.71
C TRP A 41 -48.75 -11.51 -1.14
N PRO A 42 -48.85 -12.35 -2.20
CA PRO A 42 -47.74 -13.21 -2.61
C PRO A 42 -46.57 -12.41 -3.20
N VAL A 43 -46.84 -11.31 -3.92
CA VAL A 43 -45.77 -10.42 -4.44
C VAL A 43 -45.04 -9.73 -3.29
N LEU A 44 -45.77 -9.25 -2.28
CA LEU A 44 -45.14 -8.68 -1.09
C LEU A 44 -44.29 -9.73 -0.36
N ALA A 45 -44.81 -10.96 -0.20
CA ALA A 45 -44.08 -12.05 0.43
C ALA A 45 -42.80 -12.43 -0.32
N THR A 46 -42.82 -12.49 -1.66
CA THR A 46 -41.63 -12.79 -2.47
C THR A 46 -40.59 -11.68 -2.43
N VAL A 47 -41.01 -10.41 -2.47
CA VAL A 47 -40.09 -9.27 -2.32
C VAL A 47 -39.45 -9.27 -0.94
N LEU A 48 -40.22 -9.54 0.12
CA LEU A 48 -39.70 -9.62 1.49
C LEU A 48 -38.72 -10.79 1.64
N ALA A 49 -39.05 -11.96 1.08
CA ALA A 49 -38.16 -13.12 1.06
C ALA A 49 -36.87 -12.83 0.29
N ALA A 50 -36.96 -12.22 -0.90
CA ALA A 50 -35.79 -11.84 -1.69
C ALA A 50 -34.91 -10.80 -0.97
N ALA A 51 -35.51 -9.82 -0.30
CA ALA A 51 -34.80 -8.85 0.52
C ALA A 51 -34.08 -9.50 1.71
N MET A 52 -34.72 -10.47 2.39
CA MET A 52 -34.09 -11.22 3.48
C MET A 52 -32.91 -12.07 2.97
N VAL A 53 -33.08 -12.77 1.85
CA VAL A 53 -32.01 -13.59 1.25
C VAL A 53 -30.85 -12.71 0.78
N GLY A 54 -31.14 -11.59 0.11
CA GLY A 54 -30.13 -10.62 -0.33
C GLY A 54 -29.39 -9.97 0.84
N GLY A 55 -30.11 -9.59 1.89
CA GLY A 55 -29.54 -9.04 3.12
C GLY A 55 -28.63 -10.02 3.85
N ALA A 56 -29.06 -11.28 4.00
CA ALA A 56 -28.27 -12.35 4.59
C ALA A 56 -27.01 -12.64 3.76
N GLY A 57 -27.14 -12.75 2.44
CA GLY A 57 -26.01 -12.93 1.53
C GLY A 57 -25.01 -11.77 1.59
N TRP A 58 -25.49 -10.52 1.62
CA TRP A 58 -24.64 -9.34 1.79
C TRP A 58 -23.93 -9.33 3.14
N ALA A 59 -24.62 -9.68 4.24
CA ALA A 59 -24.04 -9.76 5.57
C ALA A 59 -22.93 -10.83 5.64
N LEU A 60 -23.14 -12.00 5.05
CA LEU A 60 -22.15 -13.08 4.96
C LEU A 60 -20.94 -12.68 4.10
N LEU A 61 -21.16 -12.05 2.96
CA LEU A 61 -20.07 -11.54 2.12
C LEU A 61 -19.28 -10.45 2.86
N ARG A 62 -19.96 -9.57 3.59
CA ARG A 62 -19.33 -8.51 4.39
C ARG A 62 -18.52 -9.10 5.53
N SER A 63 -19.06 -10.06 6.28
CA SER A 63 -18.34 -10.70 7.39
C SER A 63 -17.11 -11.46 6.89
N HIS A 64 -17.24 -12.21 5.78
CA HIS A 64 -16.12 -12.90 5.15
C HIS A 64 -15.04 -11.91 4.67
N ARG A 65 -15.44 -10.81 4.02
CA ARG A 65 -14.49 -9.77 3.58
C ARG A 65 -13.77 -9.10 4.74
N LEU A 66 -14.46 -8.86 5.86
CA LEU A 66 -13.86 -8.26 7.06
C LEU A 66 -12.91 -9.24 7.76
N ALA A 67 -13.28 -10.52 7.90
CA ALA A 67 -12.44 -11.55 8.50
C ALA A 67 -11.13 -11.73 7.71
N VAL A 68 -11.21 -11.88 6.38
CA VAL A 68 -10.02 -12.02 5.52
C VAL A 68 -9.15 -10.75 5.54
N GLY A 69 -9.76 -9.57 5.64
CA GLY A 69 -9.03 -8.30 5.76
C GLY A 69 -8.23 -8.19 7.06
N GLN A 70 -8.84 -8.57 8.19
CA GLN A 70 -8.20 -8.55 9.51
C GLN A 70 -7.04 -9.54 9.58
N ASP A 71 -7.20 -10.76 9.07
CA ASP A 71 -6.14 -11.77 9.02
C ASP A 71 -4.92 -11.30 8.23
N ARG A 72 -5.14 -10.70 7.05
CA ARG A 72 -4.04 -10.17 6.23
C ARG A 72 -3.31 -9.04 6.93
N ALA A 73 -4.05 -8.13 7.57
CA ALA A 73 -3.45 -7.03 8.32
C ALA A 73 -2.68 -7.54 9.54
N TRP A 74 -3.19 -8.54 10.23
CA TRP A 74 -2.54 -9.19 11.38
C TRP A 74 -1.22 -9.85 10.96
N ARG A 75 -1.26 -10.72 9.93
CA ARG A 75 -0.05 -11.38 9.41
C ARG A 75 0.99 -10.38 8.91
N ALA A 76 0.56 -9.34 8.21
CA ALA A 76 1.46 -8.27 7.77
C ALA A 76 2.09 -7.51 8.94
N GLN A 77 1.37 -7.32 10.04
CA GLN A 77 1.92 -6.71 11.26
C GLN A 77 2.88 -7.64 12.00
N GLU A 78 2.56 -8.93 12.12
CA GLU A 78 3.47 -9.93 12.69
C GLU A 78 4.76 -10.04 11.88
N GLU A 79 4.66 -10.09 10.56
CA GLU A 79 5.82 -10.08 9.68
C GLU A 79 6.65 -8.81 9.85
N ALA A 80 6.02 -7.64 9.94
CA ALA A 80 6.72 -6.38 10.17
C ALA A 80 7.42 -6.36 11.54
N ARG A 81 6.77 -6.88 12.60
CA ARG A 81 7.39 -7.01 13.93
C ARG A 81 8.56 -7.98 13.92
N ALA A 82 8.43 -9.12 13.24
CA ALA A 82 9.51 -10.08 13.09
C ALA A 82 10.72 -9.47 12.35
N ARG A 83 10.48 -8.64 11.32
CA ARG A 83 11.54 -7.89 10.63
C ARG A 83 12.19 -6.83 11.51
N GLU A 84 11.41 -6.14 12.34
CA GLU A 84 11.97 -5.19 13.31
C GLU A 84 12.85 -5.88 14.35
N LEU A 85 12.41 -7.04 14.87
CA LEU A 85 13.21 -7.83 15.80
C LEU A 85 14.52 -8.30 15.16
N SER A 86 14.50 -8.73 13.90
CA SER A 86 15.73 -9.12 13.19
C SER A 86 16.66 -7.94 12.90
N MET A 87 16.13 -6.72 12.80
CA MET A 87 16.94 -5.51 12.61
C MET A 87 17.63 -5.03 13.90
N ALA A 88 17.27 -5.56 15.07
CA ALA A 88 17.89 -5.18 16.35
C ALA A 88 19.40 -5.46 16.37
N GLU A 89 19.83 -6.58 15.79
CA GLU A 89 21.25 -6.92 15.64
C GLU A 89 21.95 -5.90 14.74
N VAL A 90 21.36 -5.57 13.59
CA VAL A 90 21.89 -4.58 12.63
C VAL A 90 21.99 -3.18 13.24
N ASP A 91 21.03 -2.78 14.06
CA ASP A 91 21.03 -1.47 14.71
C ASP A 91 22.20 -1.33 15.71
N ALA A 92 22.61 -2.43 16.34
CA ALA A 92 23.73 -2.49 17.29
C ALA A 92 25.12 -2.47 16.62
N LEU A 93 25.23 -2.90 15.36
CA LEU A 93 26.51 -2.90 14.61
C LEU A 93 27.05 -1.49 14.41
N SER A 94 28.36 -1.29 14.49
CA SER A 94 29.02 -0.10 13.94
C SER A 94 28.84 -0.02 12.42
N TRP A 95 29.24 1.11 11.80
CA TRP A 95 29.09 1.24 10.35
C TRP A 95 30.01 0.27 9.58
N GLN A 96 31.21 -0.01 10.09
CA GLN A 96 32.16 -0.98 9.50
C GLN A 96 31.66 -2.42 9.64
N GLU A 97 31.13 -2.75 10.81
CA GLU A 97 30.54 -4.08 11.04
C GLU A 97 29.31 -4.27 10.15
N PHE A 98 28.54 -3.20 9.90
CA PHE A 98 27.41 -3.27 9.00
C PHE A 98 27.83 -3.55 7.55
N GLU A 99 28.89 -2.92 7.04
CA GLU A 99 29.46 -3.24 5.71
C GLU A 99 29.88 -4.71 5.61
N THR A 100 30.58 -5.19 6.65
CA THR A 100 31.01 -6.60 6.73
C THR A 100 29.82 -7.54 6.76
N TYR A 101 28.80 -7.18 7.53
CA TYR A 101 27.57 -7.96 7.64
C TYR A 101 26.79 -8.04 6.32
N ILE A 102 26.73 -6.94 5.55
CA ILE A 102 26.15 -6.97 4.19
C ILE A 102 26.96 -7.90 3.28
N ALA A 103 28.29 -7.89 3.37
CA ALA A 103 29.11 -8.83 2.61
C ALA A 103 28.83 -10.30 3.00
N ASP A 104 28.60 -10.59 4.29
CA ASP A 104 28.23 -11.93 4.74
C ASP A 104 26.85 -12.35 4.23
N LEU A 105 25.86 -11.45 4.18
CA LEU A 105 24.57 -11.72 3.54
C LEU A 105 24.72 -12.03 2.04
N CYS A 106 25.57 -11.27 1.33
CA CYS A 106 25.88 -11.59 -0.07
C CYS A 106 26.47 -13.00 -0.21
N ARG A 107 27.44 -13.37 0.63
CA ARG A 107 28.06 -14.71 0.62
C ARG A 107 27.05 -15.81 0.93
N ARG A 108 26.19 -15.60 1.94
CA ARG A 108 25.11 -16.51 2.31
C ARG A 108 24.20 -16.83 1.13
N ASP A 109 23.93 -15.81 0.31
CA ASP A 109 23.04 -15.93 -0.84
C ASP A 109 23.75 -16.42 -2.12
N GLY A 110 25.00 -16.89 -2.00
CA GLY A 110 25.74 -17.51 -3.10
C GLY A 110 26.62 -16.54 -3.91
N CYS A 111 26.78 -15.29 -3.48
CA CYS A 111 27.71 -14.38 -4.14
C CYS A 111 29.16 -14.84 -3.94
N THR A 112 29.96 -14.74 -4.99
CA THR A 112 31.37 -15.14 -5.00
C THR A 112 32.31 -13.94 -5.03
N LYS A 113 33.57 -14.17 -4.63
CA LYS A 113 34.64 -13.15 -4.59
C LYS A 113 34.21 -11.86 -3.87
N VAL A 114 33.44 -12.00 -2.79
CA VAL A 114 32.91 -10.86 -2.04
C VAL A 114 34.00 -10.23 -1.19
N VAL A 115 34.28 -8.95 -1.46
CA VAL A 115 35.29 -8.13 -0.79
C VAL A 115 34.63 -6.89 -0.22
N VAL A 116 34.98 -6.56 1.03
CA VAL A 116 34.61 -5.30 1.68
C VAL A 116 35.71 -4.28 1.42
N SER A 117 35.33 -3.12 0.89
CA SER A 117 36.22 -1.97 0.74
C SER A 117 36.13 -1.11 2.00
N GLY A 118 37.08 -1.27 2.92
CA GLY A 118 37.13 -0.46 4.15
C GLY A 118 37.96 0.83 4.02
N LYS A 119 38.16 1.35 2.80
CA LYS A 119 39.12 2.44 2.54
C LYS A 119 38.41 3.75 2.22
N SER A 120 38.86 4.83 2.85
CA SER A 120 38.53 6.19 2.43
C SER A 120 38.82 6.36 0.94
N GLY A 121 37.85 6.83 0.17
CA GLY A 121 38.01 7.08 -1.27
C GLY A 121 37.65 5.90 -2.18
N ASP A 122 36.92 4.91 -1.68
CA ASP A 122 36.35 3.81 -2.45
C ASP A 122 35.21 4.21 -3.42
N LEU A 123 34.95 5.52 -3.54
CA LEU A 123 33.96 6.11 -4.43
C LEU A 123 32.57 5.50 -4.28
N GLY A 124 32.25 4.96 -3.11
CA GLY A 124 30.94 4.42 -2.78
C GLY A 124 30.71 2.95 -3.10
N ALA A 125 31.78 2.18 -3.33
CA ALA A 125 31.72 0.73 -3.48
C ALA A 125 32.22 0.01 -2.21
N ASP A 126 31.42 0.05 -1.14
CA ASP A 126 31.77 -0.53 0.15
C ASP A 126 31.83 -2.08 0.10
N VAL A 127 31.03 -2.73 -0.76
CA VAL A 127 31.12 -4.17 -1.01
C VAL A 127 31.08 -4.45 -2.51
N ILE A 128 32.00 -5.30 -2.98
CA ILE A 128 32.04 -5.76 -4.38
C ILE A 128 32.07 -7.29 -4.39
N GLY A 129 31.32 -7.89 -5.30
CA GLY A 129 31.34 -9.34 -5.52
C GLY A 129 30.72 -9.70 -6.86
N TYR A 130 30.37 -10.97 -7.01
CA TYR A 130 29.67 -11.48 -8.18
C TYR A 130 28.47 -12.30 -7.74
N LEU A 131 27.32 -12.07 -8.37
CA LEU A 131 26.13 -12.91 -8.19
C LEU A 131 26.42 -14.34 -8.68
N ALA A 132 25.54 -15.28 -8.33
CA ALA A 132 25.66 -16.68 -8.75
C ALA A 132 25.65 -16.85 -10.28
N ASP A 133 24.99 -15.93 -11.00
CA ASP A 133 24.95 -15.88 -12.47
C ASP A 133 26.19 -15.20 -13.12
N GLY A 134 27.16 -14.77 -12.31
CA GLY A 134 28.40 -14.15 -12.78
C GLY A 134 28.35 -12.65 -12.99
N ARG A 135 27.19 -11.98 -12.80
CA ARG A 135 27.10 -10.52 -12.88
C ARG A 135 27.84 -9.85 -11.71
N LYS A 136 28.59 -8.80 -12.00
CA LYS A 136 29.33 -8.02 -11.00
C LYS A 136 28.37 -7.19 -10.15
N LEU A 137 28.36 -7.47 -8.85
CA LEU A 137 27.59 -6.77 -7.84
C LEU A 137 28.46 -5.69 -7.19
N VAL A 138 27.97 -4.46 -7.16
CA VAL A 138 28.58 -3.35 -6.41
C VAL A 138 27.55 -2.80 -5.45
N VAL A 139 27.92 -2.70 -4.18
CA VAL A 139 27.03 -2.32 -3.10
C VAL A 139 27.58 -1.09 -2.38
N GLN A 140 26.76 -0.05 -2.28
CA GLN A 140 26.95 1.02 -1.31
C GLN A 140 26.10 0.70 -0.08
N VAL A 141 26.70 0.77 1.08
CA VAL A 141 26.10 0.61 2.40
C VAL A 141 26.10 1.96 3.11
N LYS A 142 24.94 2.39 3.61
CA LYS A 142 24.81 3.60 4.43
C LYS A 142 24.03 3.32 5.69
N LYS A 143 24.70 3.36 6.85
CA LYS A 143 24.04 3.36 8.15
C LYS A 143 23.56 4.77 8.50
N TYR A 144 22.24 4.99 8.43
CA TYR A 144 21.61 6.26 8.78
C TYR A 144 20.69 6.10 10.00
N ALA A 145 20.53 7.20 10.75
CA ALA A 145 19.55 7.26 11.82
C ALA A 145 18.11 7.08 11.26
N PRO A 146 17.17 6.50 12.04
CA PRO A 146 15.85 6.12 11.53
C PRO A 146 15.01 7.26 10.95
N HIS A 147 15.21 8.50 11.43
CA HIS A 147 14.48 9.69 10.99
C HIS A 147 15.07 10.33 9.73
N ARG A 148 16.26 9.91 9.30
CA ARG A 148 16.91 10.42 8.08
C ARG A 148 16.31 9.74 6.86
N SER A 149 16.48 10.38 5.71
CA SER A 149 16.19 9.80 4.41
C SER A 149 17.43 9.86 3.54
N VAL A 150 17.61 8.89 2.65
CA VAL A 150 18.66 8.96 1.63
C VAL A 150 18.33 10.07 0.66
N SER A 151 19.28 10.99 0.47
CA SER A 151 19.12 12.16 -0.37
C SER A 151 19.38 11.85 -1.84
N SER A 152 18.91 12.73 -2.74
CA SER A 152 19.25 12.63 -4.16
C SER A 152 20.75 12.77 -4.39
N ALA A 153 21.44 13.59 -3.60
CA ALA A 153 22.89 13.78 -3.69
C ALA A 153 23.67 12.49 -3.36
N ASP A 154 23.24 11.73 -2.34
CA ASP A 154 23.87 10.43 -2.03
C ASP A 154 23.69 9.45 -3.18
N MET A 155 22.48 9.42 -3.77
CA MET A 155 22.20 8.56 -4.91
C MET A 155 22.99 8.99 -6.16
N GLN A 156 23.11 10.29 -6.44
CA GLN A 156 23.89 10.81 -7.57
C GLN A 156 25.36 10.41 -7.50
N LYS A 157 25.97 10.46 -6.31
CA LYS A 157 27.35 10.00 -6.11
C LYS A 157 27.49 8.53 -6.48
N PHE A 158 26.61 7.67 -5.97
CA PHE A 158 26.67 6.25 -6.25
C PHE A 158 26.37 5.92 -7.73
N VAL A 159 25.39 6.59 -8.34
CA VAL A 159 25.13 6.49 -9.79
C VAL A 159 26.39 6.81 -10.59
N GLY A 160 27.09 7.88 -10.22
CA GLY A 160 28.27 8.35 -10.92
C GLY A 160 29.46 7.38 -10.88
N THR A 161 29.50 6.47 -9.90
CA THR A 161 30.68 5.64 -9.65
C THR A 161 30.42 4.15 -9.87
N ALA A 162 29.24 3.64 -9.50
CA ALA A 162 28.95 2.20 -9.49
C ALA A 162 29.28 1.52 -10.82
N ARG A 163 28.85 2.10 -11.95
CA ARG A 163 29.12 1.55 -13.28
C ARG A 163 30.40 2.08 -13.91
N LEU A 164 30.63 3.38 -13.85
CA LEU A 164 31.75 4.03 -14.53
C LEU A 164 33.11 3.66 -13.92
N GLU A 165 33.20 3.64 -12.59
CA GLU A 165 34.45 3.36 -11.87
C GLU A 165 34.57 1.88 -11.51
N HIS A 166 33.46 1.24 -11.12
CA HIS A 166 33.49 -0.13 -10.60
C HIS A 166 32.93 -1.18 -11.56
N GLY A 167 32.38 -0.81 -12.72
CA GLY A 167 31.87 -1.75 -13.73
C GLY A 167 30.71 -2.61 -13.23
N ALA A 168 29.83 -2.06 -12.38
CA ALA A 168 28.68 -2.80 -11.86
C ALA A 168 27.73 -3.24 -12.97
N ASP A 169 27.42 -4.53 -12.99
CA ASP A 169 26.26 -5.05 -13.72
C ASP A 169 24.99 -4.84 -12.88
N VAL A 170 25.10 -5.09 -11.57
CA VAL A 170 24.05 -4.85 -10.57
C VAL A 170 24.57 -3.87 -9.52
N ALA A 171 23.94 -2.70 -9.43
CA ALA A 171 24.24 -1.69 -8.44
C ALA A 171 23.19 -1.70 -7.32
N LEU A 172 23.64 -1.86 -6.08
CA LEU A 172 22.79 -2.02 -4.90
C LEU A 172 23.09 -0.89 -3.88
N PHE A 173 22.06 -0.16 -3.45
CA PHE A 173 22.18 0.84 -2.40
C PHE A 173 21.43 0.37 -1.16
N VAL A 174 22.14 0.03 -0.10
CA VAL A 174 21.61 -0.52 1.14
C VAL A 174 21.63 0.53 2.25
N THR A 175 20.53 0.67 2.99
CA THR A 175 20.48 1.56 4.14
C THR A 175 19.57 1.07 5.27
N THR A 176 19.90 1.50 6.49
CA THR A 176 19.10 1.25 7.70
C THR A 176 17.93 2.22 7.88
N CYS A 177 17.84 3.30 7.10
CA CYS A 177 16.68 4.20 7.15
C CYS A 177 15.51 3.66 6.31
N ARG A 178 14.30 4.08 6.65
CA ARG A 178 13.07 3.60 5.99
C ARG A 178 12.78 4.28 4.66
N ALA A 179 13.29 5.51 4.47
CA ALA A 179 12.87 6.36 3.37
C ALA A 179 14.04 6.78 2.48
N PHE A 180 13.80 6.71 1.18
CA PHE A 180 14.52 7.47 0.17
C PHE A 180 13.68 8.70 -0.15
N THR A 181 14.31 9.85 -0.42
CA THR A 181 13.53 10.98 -0.97
C THR A 181 12.94 10.58 -2.32
N LYS A 182 11.84 11.25 -2.72
CA LYS A 182 11.20 10.99 -4.02
C LYS A 182 12.19 11.11 -5.19
N ASP A 183 13.08 12.10 -5.11
CA ASP A 183 14.09 12.34 -6.14
C ASP A 183 15.18 11.28 -6.15
N ALA A 184 15.65 10.83 -4.97
CA ALA A 184 16.62 9.74 -4.86
C ALA A 184 16.05 8.43 -5.42
N LEU A 185 14.80 8.10 -5.07
CA LEU A 185 14.14 6.91 -5.56
C LEU A 185 13.88 6.97 -7.06
N GLY A 186 13.41 8.12 -7.55
CA GLY A 186 13.21 8.35 -8.98
C GLY A 186 14.52 8.24 -9.77
N LEU A 187 15.63 8.70 -9.20
CA LEU A 187 16.95 8.55 -9.80
C LEU A 187 17.41 7.08 -9.80
N ALA A 188 17.27 6.37 -8.68
CA ALA A 188 17.62 4.96 -8.57
C ALA A 188 16.88 4.11 -9.63
N LEU A 189 15.57 4.34 -9.79
CA LEU A 189 14.76 3.66 -10.81
C LEU A 189 15.21 3.97 -12.24
N ARG A 190 15.50 5.24 -12.57
CA ARG A 190 15.96 5.62 -13.91
C ARG A 190 17.34 5.07 -14.27
N GLN A 191 18.17 4.80 -13.26
CA GLN A 191 19.56 4.36 -13.43
C GLN A 191 19.74 2.87 -13.10
N ASP A 192 18.64 2.15 -12.90
CA ASP A 192 18.60 0.74 -12.54
C ASP A 192 19.50 0.40 -11.33
N ILE A 193 19.34 1.18 -10.27
CA ILE A 193 19.97 0.95 -8.96
C ILE A 193 18.92 0.37 -8.03
N VAL A 194 19.24 -0.76 -7.41
CA VAL A 194 18.36 -1.42 -6.44
C VAL A 194 18.45 -0.70 -5.10
N ALA A 195 17.38 -0.01 -4.72
CA ALA A 195 17.30 0.73 -3.45
C ALA A 195 16.72 -0.14 -2.32
N LEU A 196 17.60 -0.69 -1.46
CA LEU A 196 17.24 -1.49 -0.29
C LEU A 196 17.10 -0.59 0.95
N HIS A 197 15.86 -0.23 1.29
CA HIS A 197 15.51 0.40 2.56
C HIS A 197 15.36 -0.62 3.69
N ARG A 198 15.24 -0.13 4.93
CA ARG A 198 15.14 -0.92 6.16
C ARG A 198 14.19 -2.13 6.08
N ASP A 199 13.01 -2.01 5.49
CA ASP A 199 12.03 -3.11 5.48
C ASP A 199 12.43 -4.25 4.53
N LEU A 200 13.05 -3.93 3.40
CA LEU A 200 13.61 -4.93 2.49
C LEU A 200 14.88 -5.54 3.07
N LEU A 201 15.74 -4.71 3.69
CA LEU A 201 16.91 -5.18 4.43
C LEU A 201 16.51 -6.13 5.56
N GLY A 202 15.49 -5.82 6.35
CA GLY A 202 14.98 -6.72 7.39
C GLY A 202 14.45 -8.04 6.83
N SER A 203 13.89 -8.03 5.62
CA SER A 203 13.50 -9.26 4.92
C SER A 203 14.73 -10.08 4.51
N TRP A 204 15.78 -9.42 4.03
CA TRP A 204 17.06 -10.04 3.68
C TRP A 204 17.73 -10.69 4.90
N VAL A 205 17.82 -9.94 6.01
CA VAL A 205 18.35 -10.40 7.30
C VAL A 205 17.62 -11.65 7.77
N LYS A 206 16.28 -11.65 7.73
CA LYS A 206 15.45 -12.78 8.14
C LYS A 206 15.65 -14.04 7.27
N GLY A 207 16.22 -13.92 6.07
CA GLY A 207 16.55 -15.05 5.19
C GLY A 207 15.95 -15.00 3.79
N ALA A 208 15.30 -13.90 3.38
CA ALA A 208 14.99 -13.73 1.96
C ALA A 208 16.28 -13.66 1.15
N HIS A 209 16.31 -14.24 -0.05
CA HIS A 209 17.50 -14.20 -0.91
C HIS A 209 17.56 -12.92 -1.74
N LEU A 210 18.77 -12.39 -1.95
CA LEU A 210 19.04 -11.16 -2.71
C LEU A 210 18.39 -11.18 -4.11
N GLU A 211 18.40 -12.33 -4.79
CA GLU A 211 17.77 -12.51 -6.12
C GLU A 211 16.26 -12.22 -6.12
N THR A 212 15.58 -12.47 -4.99
CA THR A 212 14.15 -12.17 -4.84
C THR A 212 13.88 -10.70 -4.52
N LEU A 213 14.90 -9.97 -4.03
CA LEU A 213 14.79 -8.58 -3.61
C LEU A 213 15.18 -7.60 -4.73
N ILE A 214 16.11 -7.97 -5.60
CA ILE A 214 16.53 -7.16 -6.76
C ILE A 214 15.33 -6.68 -7.61
N PRO A 215 14.35 -7.55 -7.97
CA PRO A 215 13.20 -7.13 -8.76
C PRO A 215 12.24 -6.18 -8.03
N LEU A 216 12.31 -6.08 -6.70
CA LEU A 216 11.40 -5.25 -5.90
C LEU A 216 11.80 -3.77 -5.87
N ASN A 217 12.80 -3.38 -6.66
CA ASN A 217 13.32 -2.03 -6.73
C ASN A 217 12.21 -0.96 -6.78
N GLY A 218 12.25 -0.03 -5.83
CA GLY A 218 11.31 1.09 -5.73
C GLY A 218 9.84 0.78 -5.39
N SER A 219 9.47 -0.49 -5.20
CA SER A 219 8.08 -0.89 -4.88
C SER A 219 7.72 -0.80 -3.39
N GLY A 220 8.70 -0.60 -2.51
CA GLY A 220 8.54 -0.68 -1.05
C GLY A 220 8.64 0.64 -0.26
N GLY A 221 8.86 1.78 -0.91
CA GLY A 221 9.04 3.10 -0.28
C GLY A 221 7.75 3.63 0.37
N GLY A 222 7.33 2.98 1.46
CA GLY A 222 6.06 3.16 2.13
C GLY A 222 5.87 4.53 2.73
N THR A 223 5.43 5.49 1.93
CA THR A 223 4.59 6.57 2.44
C THR A 223 3.17 6.01 2.58
N ARG A 224 2.89 5.32 3.69
CA ARG A 224 1.49 5.15 4.12
C ARG A 224 0.98 6.54 4.50
N ARG A 225 0.37 7.24 3.54
CA ARG A 225 -0.45 8.42 3.82
C ARG A 225 -1.52 7.99 4.83
N ARG A 226 -1.45 8.51 6.06
CA ARG A 226 -2.62 8.52 6.95
C ARG A 226 -3.76 9.21 6.21
N PRO A 227 -4.97 8.63 6.13
CA PRO A 227 -6.13 9.38 5.67
C PRO A 227 -6.31 10.56 6.62
N SER A 228 -6.33 11.77 6.07
CA SER A 228 -6.80 12.94 6.81
C SER A 228 -8.23 12.66 7.28
N ALA A 229 -8.44 12.80 8.59
CA ALA A 229 -9.74 12.74 9.23
C ALA A 229 -10.68 13.84 8.70
#